data_AF-A0A3D2YWH3-F1
#
_entry.id   AF-A0A3D2YWH3-F1
#
_cell.length_a   1.000
_cell.length_b   1.000
_cell.length_c   1.000
_cell.angle_alpha   90.00
_cell.angle_beta   90.00
_cell.angle_gamma   90.00
#
_symmetry.space_group_name_H-M   'P 1'
#
loop_
_entity.id
_entity.type
_entity.pdbx_description
1 polymer ?
#
loop_
_entity_poly.entity_id
_entity_poly.type
_entity_poly.pdbx_seq_one_letter_code
_entity_poly.pdbx_strand_id
1 'polypeptide(L)'
;MGVGLLLMLVAAKDWTRKAERVVDVILRFEKPYFVVMGSVHGLTNLGGPLLTAAVLNKGYEKRVTRATVAAAYATFAAFQVGTLVASGYNADTTLLGLGVYAATGIVVFLVTETVLYAQIDSDVYSKLFAGFMFVAGVLLCVRAF
;
A
#
# COMPACT_ATOMS: atom_id res chain seq x y z
N MET A 1 -15.32 5.98 3.57
CA MET A 1 -16.19 4.80 3.79
C MET A 1 -15.91 3.63 2.81
N GLY A 2 -16.11 3.76 1.48
CA GLY A 2 -15.95 2.65 0.54
C GLY A 2 -14.57 1.96 0.52
N VAL A 3 -13.48 2.73 0.57
CA VAL A 3 -12.11 2.19 0.71
C VAL A 3 -11.94 1.42 2.03
N GLY A 4 -12.41 1.97 3.14
CA GLY A 4 -12.31 1.32 4.45
C GLY A 4 -13.01 -0.05 4.48
N LEU A 5 -14.21 -0.14 3.90
CA LEU A 5 -14.95 -1.39 3.75
C LEU A 5 -14.19 -2.42 2.91
N LEU A 6 -13.55 -1.99 1.81
CA LEU A 6 -12.74 -2.87 0.98
C LEU A 6 -11.51 -3.40 1.75
N LEU A 7 -10.84 -2.58 2.56
CA LEU A 7 -9.71 -3.03 3.38
C LEU A 7 -10.13 -4.04 4.44
N MET A 8 -11.28 -3.81 5.09
CA MET A 8 -11.85 -4.76 6.05
C MET A 8 -12.24 -6.08 5.37
N LEU A 9 -12.80 -6.02 4.15
CA LEU A 9 -13.13 -7.20 3.36
C LEU A 9 -11.87 -8.00 2.97
N VAL A 10 -10.80 -7.31 2.55
CA VAL A 10 -9.52 -7.97 2.23
C VAL A 10 -8.91 -8.58 3.49
N ALA A 11 -8.95 -7.90 4.63
CA ALA A 11 -8.49 -8.48 5.88
C ALA A 11 -9.28 -9.75 6.23
N ALA A 12 -10.62 -9.71 6.11
CA ALA A 12 -11.50 -10.84 6.42
C ALA A 12 -11.29 -12.09 5.54
N LYS A 13 -10.51 -12.00 4.44
CA LYS A 13 -10.24 -13.12 3.54
C LYS A 13 -9.52 -14.28 4.25
N ASP A 14 -8.60 -13.96 5.17
CA ASP A 14 -7.78 -14.96 5.86
C ASP A 14 -8.58 -15.75 6.90
N TRP A 15 -9.79 -15.28 7.24
CA TRP A 15 -10.69 -15.93 8.20
C TRP A 15 -11.88 -16.63 7.56
N THR A 16 -12.32 -16.23 6.36
CA THR A 16 -13.53 -16.79 5.75
C THR A 16 -13.38 -17.04 4.25
N ARG A 17 -13.71 -18.27 3.81
CA ARG A 17 -13.74 -18.66 2.39
C ARG A 17 -14.71 -17.83 1.53
N LYS A 18 -15.73 -17.24 2.16
CA LYS A 18 -16.67 -16.34 1.47
C LYS A 18 -16.00 -15.02 1.13
N ALA A 19 -15.27 -14.41 2.07
CA ALA A 19 -14.54 -13.16 1.83
C ALA A 19 -13.41 -13.38 0.81
N GLU A 20 -12.67 -14.48 0.94
CA GLU A 20 -11.64 -14.90 -0.04
C GLU A 20 -12.20 -14.92 -1.47
N ARG A 21 -13.32 -15.63 -1.69
CA ARG A 21 -13.94 -15.70 -3.02
C ARG A 21 -14.38 -14.34 -3.55
N VAL A 22 -14.92 -13.46 -2.70
CA VAL A 22 -15.34 -12.12 -3.12
C VAL A 22 -14.11 -11.28 -3.51
N VAL A 23 -13.06 -11.31 -2.71
CA VAL A 23 -11.80 -10.62 -2.97
C VAL A 23 -11.17 -11.11 -4.28
N ASP A 24 -11.14 -12.43 -4.49
CA ASP A 24 -10.64 -13.02 -5.73
C ASP A 24 -11.44 -12.57 -6.95
N VAL A 25 -12.77 -12.52 -6.88
CA VAL A 25 -13.60 -12.04 -7.98
C VAL A 25 -13.31 -10.57 -8.29
N ILE A 26 -13.18 -9.72 -7.27
CA ILE A 26 -12.85 -8.30 -7.43
C ILE A 26 -11.47 -8.15 -8.08
N LEU A 27 -10.48 -8.88 -7.60
CA LEU A 27 -9.09 -8.78 -8.05
C LEU A 27 -8.82 -9.53 -9.36
N ARG A 28 -9.69 -10.45 -9.76
CA ARG A 28 -9.60 -11.14 -11.06
C ARG A 28 -9.68 -10.16 -12.23
N PHE A 29 -10.38 -9.05 -12.06
CA PHE A 29 -10.42 -7.96 -13.04
C PHE A 29 -9.33 -6.92 -12.75
N GLU A 30 -8.07 -7.33 -12.93
CA GLU A 30 -6.90 -6.53 -12.54
C GLU A 30 -6.85 -5.14 -13.18
N LYS A 31 -7.09 -5.06 -14.49
CA LYS A 31 -7.02 -3.79 -15.24
C LYS A 31 -8.00 -2.74 -14.69
N PRO A 32 -9.32 -3.00 -14.62
CA PRO A 32 -10.25 -2.02 -14.06
C PRO A 32 -10.00 -1.80 -12.56
N TYR A 33 -9.56 -2.81 -11.80
CA TYR A 33 -9.17 -2.62 -10.40
C TYR A 33 -8.04 -1.61 -10.26
N PHE A 34 -6.96 -1.74 -11.04
CA PHE A 34 -5.82 -0.82 -10.99
C PHE A 34 -6.18 0.58 -11.49
N VAL A 35 -7.08 0.71 -12.46
CA VAL A 35 -7.59 2.03 -12.89
C VAL A 35 -8.36 2.70 -11.75
N VAL A 36 -9.30 1.99 -11.12
CA VAL A 36 -10.08 2.55 -10.00
C VAL A 36 -9.17 2.87 -8.81
N MET A 37 -8.29 1.95 -8.44
CA MET A 37 -7.34 2.13 -7.35
C MET A 37 -6.39 3.31 -7.63
N GLY A 38 -5.87 3.44 -8.85
CA GLY A 38 -5.01 4.56 -9.25
C GLY A 38 -5.73 5.90 -9.19
N SER A 39 -6.99 5.97 -9.64
CA SER A 39 -7.84 7.16 -9.49
C SER A 39 -8.07 7.50 -8.02
N VAL A 40 -8.47 6.53 -7.20
CA VAL A 40 -8.63 6.71 -5.75
C VAL A 40 -7.33 7.18 -5.10
N HIS A 41 -6.18 6.61 -5.50
CA HIS A 41 -4.86 7.02 -5.02
C HIS A 41 -4.57 8.47 -5.38
N GLY A 42 -4.73 8.86 -6.64
CA GLY A 42 -4.47 10.22 -7.10
C GLY A 42 -5.35 11.26 -6.41
N LEU A 43 -6.64 10.96 -6.19
CA LEU A 43 -7.58 11.90 -5.57
C LEU A 43 -7.47 11.97 -4.04
N THR A 44 -7.11 10.87 -3.38
CA THR A 44 -7.25 10.76 -1.91
C THR A 44 -5.99 10.33 -1.18
N ASN A 45 -4.95 9.91 -1.90
CA ASN A 45 -3.76 9.26 -1.37
C ASN A 45 -4.01 7.94 -0.62
N LEU A 46 -5.22 7.35 -0.74
CA LEU A 46 -5.61 6.11 -0.04
C LEU A 46 -5.38 4.81 -0.83
N GLY A 47 -4.80 4.88 -2.02
CA GLY A 47 -4.56 3.68 -2.86
C GLY A 47 -3.48 2.73 -2.36
N GLY A 48 -2.65 3.15 -1.41
CA GLY A 48 -1.53 2.36 -0.90
C GLY A 48 -1.93 1.02 -0.24
N PRO A 49 -2.86 1.04 0.73
CA PRO A 49 -3.44 -0.17 1.30
C PRO A 49 -4.14 -1.06 0.26
N LEU A 50 -4.87 -0.48 -0.71
CA LEU A 50 -5.50 -1.25 -1.80
C LEU A 50 -4.48 -1.98 -2.66
N LEU A 51 -3.44 -1.28 -3.11
CA LEU A 51 -2.37 -1.87 -3.90
C LEU A 51 -1.72 -3.03 -3.15
N THR A 52 -1.45 -2.85 -1.86
CA THR A 52 -0.79 -3.89 -1.06
C THR A 52 -1.71 -5.10 -0.85
N ALA A 53 -3.01 -4.88 -0.65
CA ALA A 53 -4.04 -5.92 -0.68
C ALA A 53 -3.99 -6.75 -1.96
N ALA A 54 -3.94 -6.09 -3.12
CA ALA A 54 -3.92 -6.75 -4.41
C ALA A 54 -2.66 -7.60 -4.61
N VAL A 55 -1.48 -7.08 -4.22
CA VAL A 55 -0.21 -7.83 -4.31
C VAL A 55 -0.21 -9.03 -3.36
N LEU A 56 -0.70 -8.88 -2.12
CA LEU A 56 -0.80 -10.00 -1.18
C LEU A 56 -1.77 -11.08 -1.65
N ASN A 57 -2.81 -10.71 -2.39
CA ASN A 57 -3.72 -11.70 -2.96
C ASN A 57 -3.10 -12.57 -4.05
N LYS A 58 -1.91 -12.22 -4.54
CA LYS A 58 -1.16 -13.05 -5.49
C LYS A 58 -0.49 -14.26 -4.82
N GLY A 59 -0.47 -14.34 -3.49
CA GLY A 59 0.17 -15.45 -2.77
C GLY A 59 1.70 -15.49 -2.96
N TYR A 60 2.31 -14.35 -3.29
CA TYR A 60 3.76 -14.26 -3.41
C TYR A 60 4.43 -14.40 -2.05
N GLU A 61 5.63 -14.99 -2.05
CA GLU A 61 6.51 -14.95 -0.88
C GLU A 61 6.75 -13.50 -0.44
N LYS A 62 6.98 -13.31 0.86
CA LYS A 62 7.18 -11.99 1.49
C LYS A 62 8.18 -11.11 0.72
N ARG A 63 9.31 -11.66 0.28
CA ARG A 63 10.35 -10.89 -0.43
C ARG A 63 9.81 -10.31 -1.75
N VAL A 64 9.12 -11.14 -2.52
CA VAL A 64 8.53 -10.75 -3.81
C VAL A 64 7.40 -9.74 -3.57
N THR A 65 6.51 -10.00 -2.61
CA THR A 65 5.44 -9.06 -2.21
C THR A 65 6.01 -7.68 -1.90
N ARG A 66 7.04 -7.58 -1.05
CA ARG A 66 7.63 -6.30 -0.65
C ARG A 66 8.33 -5.59 -1.82
N ALA A 67 9.05 -6.33 -2.66
CA ALA A 67 9.68 -5.75 -3.85
C ALA A 67 8.65 -5.19 -4.84
N THR A 68 7.56 -5.92 -5.09
CA THR A 68 6.47 -5.48 -5.97
C THR A 68 5.78 -4.23 -5.43
N VAL A 69 5.47 -4.20 -4.12
CA VAL A 69 4.87 -3.03 -3.48
C VAL A 69 5.82 -1.83 -3.58
N ALA A 70 7.11 -2.00 -3.27
CA ALA A 70 8.10 -0.93 -3.37
C ALA A 70 8.21 -0.36 -4.80
N ALA A 71 8.27 -1.22 -5.81
CA ALA A 71 8.31 -0.80 -7.22
C ALA A 71 7.05 0.00 -7.63
N ALA A 72 5.88 -0.45 -7.18
CA ALA A 72 4.62 0.23 -7.48
C ALA A 72 4.51 1.60 -6.76
N TYR A 73 4.94 1.70 -5.50
CA TYR A 73 5.02 3.00 -4.80
C TYR A 73 6.07 3.94 -5.41
N ALA A 74 7.23 3.43 -5.84
CA ALA A 74 8.22 4.22 -6.57
C ALA A 74 7.63 4.78 -7.87
N THR A 75 6.79 3.98 -8.55
CA THR A 75 6.06 4.41 -9.74
C THR A 75 5.05 5.51 -9.41
N PHE A 76 4.26 5.38 -8.33
CA PHE A 76 3.36 6.45 -7.89
C PHE A 76 4.10 7.74 -7.55
N ALA A 77 5.21 7.66 -6.82
CA ALA A 77 6.04 8.81 -6.48
C ALA A 77 6.60 9.47 -7.74
N ALA A 78 7.06 8.70 -8.72
CA ALA A 78 7.57 9.23 -9.99
C ALA A 78 6.48 10.01 -10.76
N PHE A 79 5.25 9.48 -10.84
CA PHE A 79 4.15 10.21 -11.46
C PHE A 79 3.78 11.48 -10.68
N GLN A 80 3.68 11.41 -9.35
CA GLN A 80 3.36 12.58 -8.51
C GLN A 80 4.40 13.70 -8.66
N VAL A 81 5.69 13.37 -8.53
CA VAL A 81 6.78 14.33 -8.73
C VAL A 81 6.81 14.85 -10.15
N GLY A 82 6.65 13.96 -11.14
CA GLY A 82 6.58 14.34 -12.56
C GLY A 82 5.44 15.33 -12.84
N THR A 83 4.25 15.11 -12.27
CA THR A 83 3.11 16.04 -12.38
C THR A 83 3.42 17.39 -11.75
N LEU A 84 4.04 17.43 -10.57
CA LEU A 84 4.42 18.68 -9.91
C LEU A 84 5.41 19.48 -10.78
N VAL A 85 6.44 18.81 -11.30
CA VAL A 85 7.42 19.43 -12.21
C VAL A 85 6.73 19.94 -13.47
N ALA A 86 5.86 19.15 -14.09
CA ALA A 86 5.12 19.53 -15.30
C ALA A 86 4.14 20.69 -15.05
N SER A 87 3.58 20.82 -13.84
CA SER A 87 2.72 21.93 -13.46
C SER A 87 3.47 23.25 -13.19
N GLY A 88 4.81 23.24 -13.23
CA GLY A 88 5.62 24.40 -12.86
C GLY A 88 5.60 24.70 -11.36
N TYR A 89 5.27 23.70 -10.53
CA TYR A 89 5.28 23.86 -9.08
C TYR A 89 6.72 24.03 -8.59
N ASN A 90 7.00 25.16 -7.95
CA ASN A 90 8.28 25.42 -7.32
C ASN A 90 8.19 25.04 -5.84
N ALA A 91 8.76 23.88 -5.50
CA ALA A 91 8.85 23.46 -4.12
C ALA A 91 9.87 24.33 -3.38
N ASP A 92 9.44 24.93 -2.27
CA ASP A 92 10.30 25.74 -1.39
C ASP A 92 11.13 24.83 -0.46
N THR A 93 11.86 23.89 -1.07
CA THR A 93 12.68 22.90 -0.37
C THR A 93 14.14 23.05 -0.75
N THR A 94 15.00 23.18 0.26
CA THR A 94 16.45 23.26 0.07
C THR A 94 17.02 21.87 -0.28
N LEU A 95 18.15 21.86 -0.99
CA LEU A 95 18.89 20.62 -1.31
C LEU A 95 19.25 19.82 -0.05
N LEU A 96 19.59 20.53 1.03
CA LEU A 96 19.85 19.95 2.35
C LEU A 96 18.60 19.25 2.90
N GLY A 97 17.43 19.90 2.83
CA GLY A 97 16.16 19.31 3.24
C GLY A 97 15.84 18.02 2.48
N LEU A 98 16.04 18.02 1.16
CA LEU A 98 15.88 16.82 0.33
C LEU A 98 16.82 15.69 0.77
N GLY A 99 18.09 16.02 1.04
CA GLY A 99 19.08 15.06 1.55
C GLY A 99 18.68 14.45 2.90
N VAL A 100 18.13 15.26 3.81
CA VAL A 100 17.63 14.78 5.12
C VAL A 100 16.44 13.84 4.93
N TYR A 101 15.48 14.16 4.07
CA TYR A 101 14.35 13.26 3.79
C TYR A 101 14.80 11.94 3.18
N ALA A 102 15.71 11.98 2.21
CA ALA A 102 16.26 10.77 1.58
C ALA A 102 17.01 9.91 2.60
N ALA A 103 17.89 10.52 3.41
CA ALA A 103 18.62 9.82 4.45
C ALA A 103 17.68 9.18 5.49
N THR A 104 16.63 9.91 5.90
CA THR A 104 15.61 9.39 6.82
C THR A 104 14.92 8.16 6.23
N GLY A 105 14.51 8.22 4.96
CA GLY A 105 13.90 7.08 4.27
C GLY A 105 14.82 5.85 4.22
N ILE A 106 16.10 6.05 3.91
CA ILE A 106 17.11 4.97 3.89
C ILE A 106 17.28 4.36 5.28
N VAL A 107 17.43 5.19 6.32
CA VAL A 107 17.60 4.73 7.70
C VAL A 107 16.37 3.93 8.14
N VAL A 108 15.17 4.45 7.92
CA VAL A 108 13.92 3.74 8.25
C VAL A 108 13.85 2.40 7.51
N PHE A 109 14.20 2.37 6.22
CA PHE A 109 14.23 1.13 5.45
C PHE A 109 15.22 0.11 6.04
N LEU A 110 16.47 0.51 6.29
CA LEU A 110 17.51 -0.38 6.80
C LEU A 110 17.17 -0.93 8.20
N VAL A 111 16.69 -0.07 9.09
CA VAL A 111 16.26 -0.47 10.45
C VAL A 111 15.07 -1.44 10.36
N THR A 112 14.08 -1.13 9.53
CA THR A 112 12.89 -1.99 9.40
C THR A 112 13.25 -3.33 8.76
N GLU A 113 14.15 -3.36 7.78
CA GLU A 113 14.64 -4.60 7.15
C GLU A 113 15.35 -5.50 8.18
N THR A 114 16.32 -4.93 8.89
CA THR A 114 17.24 -5.70 9.74
C THR A 114 16.65 -6.09 11.08
N VAL A 115 15.84 -5.22 11.69
CA VAL A 115 15.29 -5.44 13.04
C VAL A 115 13.91 -6.07 12.99
N LEU A 116 13.03 -5.58 12.11
CA LEU A 116 11.62 -5.99 12.10
C LEU A 116 11.40 -7.17 11.16
N TYR A 117 11.78 -7.01 9.89
CA TYR A 117 11.43 -7.99 8.87
C TYR A 117 12.35 -9.21 8.87
N ALA A 118 13.62 -9.13 9.25
CA ALA A 118 14.52 -10.29 9.24
C ALA A 118 13.99 -11.50 10.04
N GLN A 119 13.18 -11.26 11.08
CA GLN A 119 12.68 -12.30 12.00
C GLN A 119 11.28 -12.82 11.65
N ILE A 120 10.60 -12.24 10.65
CA ILE A 120 9.20 -12.57 10.34
C ILE A 120 9.14 -13.50 9.12
N ASP A 121 8.61 -14.70 9.26
CA ASP A 121 8.32 -15.61 8.14
C ASP A 121 7.13 -15.12 7.28
N SER A 122 6.93 -15.75 6.12
CA SER A 122 5.90 -15.32 5.16
C SER A 122 4.46 -15.47 5.69
N ASP A 123 4.18 -16.49 6.51
CA ASP A 123 2.83 -16.75 7.01
C ASP A 123 2.45 -15.75 8.10
N VAL A 124 3.38 -15.48 9.02
CA VAL A 124 3.21 -14.46 10.06
C VAL A 124 3.12 -13.08 9.42
N TYR A 125 3.91 -12.80 8.37
CA TYR A 125 3.82 -11.54 7.62
C TYR A 125 2.41 -11.31 7.04
N SER A 126 1.81 -12.33 6.41
CA SER A 126 0.45 -12.20 5.85
C SER A 126 -0.58 -11.89 6.93
N LYS A 127 -0.54 -12.59 8.07
CA LYS A 127 -1.48 -12.39 9.18
C LYS A 127 -1.34 -11.01 9.83
N LEU A 128 -0.11 -10.56 10.08
CA LEU A 128 0.15 -9.21 10.59
C LEU A 128 -0.37 -8.15 9.63
N PHE A 129 -0.18 -8.37 8.32
CA PHE A 129 -0.66 -7.44 7.32
C PHE A 129 -2.20 -7.43 7.23
N ALA A 130 -2.86 -8.57 7.31
CA ALA A 130 -4.31 -8.64 7.40
C ALA A 130 -4.84 -7.87 8.63
N GLY A 131 -4.18 -7.99 9.78
CA GLY A 131 -4.48 -7.20 10.98
C GLY A 131 -4.31 -5.70 10.74
N PHE A 132 -3.18 -5.27 10.15
CA PHE A 132 -2.95 -3.88 9.78
C PHE A 132 -4.05 -3.32 8.86
N MET A 133 -4.43 -4.09 7.84
CA MET A 133 -5.47 -3.72 6.88
C MET A 133 -6.84 -3.58 7.53
N PHE A 134 -7.17 -4.47 8.47
CA PHE A 134 -8.41 -4.38 9.24
C PHE A 134 -8.45 -3.08 10.07
N VAL A 135 -7.39 -2.82 10.83
CA VAL A 135 -7.29 -1.61 11.67
C VAL A 135 -7.34 -0.34 10.82
N ALA A 136 -6.61 -0.30 9.71
CA ALA A 136 -6.66 0.81 8.76
C ALA A 136 -8.07 1.01 8.18
N GLY A 137 -8.76 -0.09 7.83
CA GLY A 137 -10.13 -0.06 7.35
C GLY A 137 -11.11 0.51 8.38
N VAL A 138 -11.02 0.07 9.64
CA VAL A 138 -11.84 0.61 10.75
C VAL A 138 -11.56 2.09 10.98
N LEU A 139 -10.30 2.50 11.07
CA LEU A 139 -9.91 3.91 11.23
C LEU A 139 -10.47 4.79 10.12
N LEU A 140 -10.43 4.33 8.87
CA LEU A 140 -11.00 5.07 7.73
C LEU A 140 -12.53 5.15 7.76
N CYS A 141 -13.20 4.15 8.32
CA CYS A 141 -14.65 4.20 8.52
C CYS A 141 -15.02 5.16 9.65
N VAL A 142 -14.29 5.15 10.77
CA VAL A 142 -14.52 6.05 11.91
C VAL A 142 -14.24 7.50 11.53
N ARG A 143 -13.13 7.79 10.83
CA ARG A 143 -12.81 9.16 10.39
C ARG A 143 -13.80 9.70 9.35
N ALA A 144 -14.51 8.83 8.64
CA ALA A 144 -15.49 9.24 7.64
C ALA A 144 -16.86 9.59 8.24
N PHE A 145 -17.03 9.42 9.56
CA PHE A 145 -18.20 9.78 10.35
C PHE A 145 -17.86 10.98 11.24
#